data_AF-A0A3C7VZD8-F1
#
_entry.id   AF-A0A3C7VZD8-F1
#
_cell.length_a   1.000
_cell.length_b   1.000
_cell.length_c   1.000
_cell.angle_alpha   90.00
_cell.angle_beta   90.00
_cell.angle_gamma   90.00
#
_symmetry.space_group_name_H-M   'P 1'
#
loop_
_entity.id
_entity.type
_entity.pdbx_description
1 polymer ?
#
loop_
_entity_poly.entity_id
_entity_poly.type
_entity_poly.pdbx_seq_one_letter_code
_entity_poly.pdbx_strand_id
1 'polypeptide(L)'
;MRKQSISVHFARAVLRHTVRLGVDPLPLLRRNRITPRLLREPHARIAIERFADLQVATMQALGDESLGYGERPMPLGSWDMMCHAVIGSATLGQALSRLCRFYALFGYDPVPAFEVSGERAAVHLREQGPAPVDPYLKELFLFNVHRFGSWLVQEHL
;
A
#
# COMPACT_ATOMS: atom_id res chain seq x y z
N MET A 1 -16.32 -15.85 14.50
CA MET A 1 -15.21 -15.40 13.63
C MET A 1 -14.03 -14.96 14.49
N ARG A 2 -12.86 -15.56 14.30
CA ARG A 2 -11.64 -15.13 15.00
C ARG A 2 -11.30 -13.72 14.51
N LYS A 3 -11.25 -12.73 15.40
CA LYS A 3 -10.86 -11.36 15.02
C LYS A 3 -9.45 -11.40 14.45
N GLN A 4 -9.33 -11.19 13.14
CA GLN A 4 -8.04 -11.13 12.48
C GLN A 4 -7.26 -9.95 13.07
N SER A 5 -5.97 -10.16 13.29
CA SER A 5 -5.10 -9.15 13.89
C SER A 5 -3.81 -9.06 13.12
N ILE A 6 -3.17 -7.90 13.18
CA ILE A 6 -1.91 -7.60 12.51
C ILE A 6 -0.89 -7.13 13.54
N SER A 7 0.39 -7.39 13.29
CA SER A 7 1.48 -6.93 14.15
C SER A 7 1.49 -5.40 14.22
N VAL A 8 1.76 -4.85 15.42
CA VAL A 8 1.90 -3.41 15.61
C VAL A 8 3.05 -2.81 14.79
N HIS A 9 3.97 -3.64 14.30
CA HIS A 9 5.00 -3.25 13.33
C HIS A 9 4.41 -2.48 12.14
N PHE A 10 3.28 -2.95 11.58
CA PHE A 10 2.63 -2.30 10.44
C PHE A 10 2.03 -0.94 10.81
N ALA A 11 1.50 -0.79 12.04
CA ALA A 11 1.02 0.50 12.53
C ALA A 11 2.17 1.52 12.69
N ARG A 12 3.35 1.06 13.13
CA ARG A 12 4.55 1.91 13.17
C ARG A 12 5.01 2.31 11.77
N ALA A 13 4.95 1.40 10.81
CA ALA A 13 5.31 1.68 9.42
C ALA A 13 4.38 2.74 8.81
N VAL A 14 3.05 2.58 8.96
CA VAL A 14 2.06 3.57 8.53
C VAL A 14 2.36 4.96 9.09
N LEU A 15 2.74 5.06 10.36
CA LEU A 15 2.98 6.33 11.02
C LEU A 15 4.42 6.87 10.87
N ARG A 16 5.34 6.12 10.25
CA ARG A 16 6.79 6.37 10.28
C ARG A 16 7.15 7.79 9.87
N HIS A 17 6.52 8.31 8.83
CA HIS A 17 6.87 9.61 8.25
C HIS A 17 6.01 10.78 8.74
N THR A 18 4.98 10.51 9.55
CA THR A 18 4.01 11.54 10.01
C THR A 18 4.68 12.74 10.66
N VAL A 19 5.49 12.52 11.69
CA VAL A 19 6.17 13.61 12.43
C VAL A 19 7.11 14.41 11.52
N ARG A 20 7.89 13.73 10.67
CA ARG A 20 8.79 14.37 9.71
C ARG A 20 8.03 15.27 8.72
N LEU A 21 6.81 14.87 8.35
CA LEU A 21 5.95 15.58 7.42
C LEU A 21 4.95 16.53 8.12
N GLY A 22 5.16 16.84 9.40
CA GLY A 22 4.37 17.83 10.14
C GLY A 22 3.01 17.34 10.64
N VAL A 23 2.74 16.03 10.61
CA VAL A 23 1.50 15.43 11.11
C VAL A 23 1.74 14.78 12.47
N ASP A 24 0.92 15.14 13.47
CA ASP A 24 0.93 14.48 14.78
C ASP A 24 0.24 13.09 14.70
N PRO A 25 0.94 12.00 15.04
CA PRO A 25 0.33 10.66 15.05
C PRO A 25 -0.69 10.44 16.19
N LEU A 26 -0.67 11.23 17.27
CA LEU A 26 -1.53 11.00 18.43
C LEU A 26 -3.04 11.13 18.12
N PRO A 27 -3.52 12.18 17.43
CA PRO A 27 -4.91 12.27 16.96
C PRO A 27 -5.32 11.07 16.09
N LEU A 28 -4.44 10.62 15.18
CA LEU A 28 -4.71 9.47 14.30
C LEU A 28 -4.91 8.19 15.11
N LEU A 29 -4.04 7.94 16.09
CA LEU A 29 -4.14 6.79 16.99
C LEU A 29 -5.42 6.82 17.84
N ARG A 30 -5.75 7.99 18.41
CA ARG A 30 -6.94 8.18 19.25
C ARG A 30 -8.23 7.94 18.45
N ARG A 31 -8.35 8.53 17.25
CA ARG A 31 -9.50 8.35 16.36
C ARG A 31 -9.75 6.88 16.03
N ASN A 32 -8.68 6.11 15.83
CA ASN A 32 -8.72 4.70 15.47
C ASN A 32 -8.71 3.75 16.68
N ARG A 33 -8.88 4.28 17.90
CA ARG A 33 -8.92 3.50 19.16
C ARG A 33 -7.67 2.63 19.35
N ILE A 34 -6.51 3.14 18.99
CA ILE A 34 -5.20 2.51 19.19
C ILE A 34 -4.47 3.27 20.30
N THR A 35 -4.19 2.59 21.41
CA THR A 35 -3.46 3.21 22.53
C THR A 35 -1.99 3.42 22.13
N PRO A 36 -1.40 4.62 22.28
CA PRO A 36 0.01 4.87 21.92
C PRO A 36 1.01 3.93 22.60
N ARG A 37 0.68 3.42 23.80
CA ARG A 37 1.48 2.42 24.51
C ARG A 37 1.70 1.14 23.70
N LEU A 38 0.71 0.71 22.90
CA LEU A 38 0.83 -0.48 22.05
C LEU A 38 1.99 -0.34 21.06
N LEU A 39 2.23 0.87 20.55
CA LEU A 39 3.36 1.13 19.66
C LEU A 39 4.72 0.96 20.35
N ARG A 40 4.80 0.79 21.67
CA ARG A 40 6.06 0.49 22.38
C ARG A 40 6.26 -1.00 22.65
N GLU A 41 5.23 -1.82 22.45
CA GLU A 41 5.24 -3.25 22.76
C GLU A 41 5.57 -4.05 21.49
N PRO A 42 6.77 -4.66 21.35
CA PRO A 42 7.23 -5.22 20.06
C PRO A 42 6.33 -6.32 19.47
N HIS A 43 5.68 -7.10 20.34
CA HIS A 43 4.82 -8.23 19.95
C HIS A 43 3.33 -7.92 20.02
N ALA A 44 2.97 -6.65 20.28
CA ALA A 44 1.56 -6.26 20.31
C ALA A 44 0.91 -6.47 18.94
N ARG A 45 -0.37 -6.81 18.97
CA ARG A 45 -1.20 -6.97 17.77
C ARG A 45 -2.43 -6.08 17.89
N ILE A 46 -2.87 -5.54 16.76
CA ILE A 46 -4.09 -4.73 16.68
C ILE A 46 -5.09 -5.40 15.74
N ALA A 47 -6.38 -5.12 15.94
CA ALA A 47 -7.44 -5.57 15.04
C ALA A 47 -7.19 -5.04 13.62
N ILE A 48 -7.39 -5.89 12.61
CA ILE A 48 -7.08 -5.53 11.21
C ILE A 48 -7.92 -4.34 10.73
N GLU A 49 -9.15 -4.20 11.23
CA GLU A 49 -10.04 -3.10 10.89
C GLU A 49 -9.48 -1.77 11.42
N ARG A 50 -8.99 -1.74 12.66
CA ARG A 50 -8.34 -0.54 13.23
C ARG A 50 -7.07 -0.17 12.50
N PHE A 51 -6.34 -1.17 12.00
CA PHE A 51 -5.16 -0.93 11.18
C PHE A 51 -5.53 -0.31 9.83
N ALA A 52 -6.54 -0.85 9.14
CA ALA A 52 -7.02 -0.30 7.89
C ALA A 52 -7.51 1.15 8.06
N ASP A 53 -8.31 1.42 9.11
CA ASP A 53 -8.77 2.77 9.43
C ASP A 53 -7.61 3.73 9.75
N LEU A 54 -6.58 3.24 10.46
CA LEU A 54 -5.36 4.01 10.71
C LEU A 54 -4.60 4.35 9.42
N GLN A 55 -4.46 3.38 8.53
CA GLN A 55 -3.79 3.58 7.25
C GLN A 55 -4.49 4.64 6.41
N VAL A 56 -5.82 4.53 6.23
CA VAL A 56 -6.62 5.51 5.50
C VAL A 56 -6.54 6.89 6.14
N ALA A 57 -6.70 6.98 7.47
CA ALA A 57 -6.61 8.26 8.17
C ALA A 57 -5.21 8.91 8.02
N THR A 58 -4.16 8.09 7.95
CA THR A 58 -2.79 8.59 7.77
C THR A 58 -2.54 9.05 6.34
N MET A 59 -2.99 8.31 5.32
CA MET A 59 -2.93 8.75 3.92
C MET A 59 -3.66 10.10 3.76
N GLN A 60 -4.87 10.21 4.30
CA GLN A 60 -5.65 11.45 4.27
C GLN A 60 -4.94 12.62 4.95
N ALA A 61 -4.35 12.40 6.13
CA ALA A 61 -3.64 13.44 6.86
C ALA A 61 -2.35 13.90 6.15
N LEU A 62 -1.68 13.00 5.43
CA LEU A 62 -0.48 13.31 4.64
C LEU A 62 -0.80 13.84 3.24
N GLY A 63 -2.02 13.63 2.74
CA GLY A 63 -2.34 13.86 1.33
C GLY A 63 -1.58 12.92 0.38
N ASP A 64 -1.20 11.73 0.87
CA ASP A 64 -0.26 10.84 0.19
C ASP A 64 -0.61 9.36 0.40
N GLU A 65 -1.01 8.66 -0.66
CA GLU A 65 -1.28 7.21 -0.63
C GLU A 65 -0.01 6.38 -0.39
N SER A 66 1.17 6.94 -0.66
CA SER A 66 2.45 6.27 -0.37
C SER A 66 2.91 6.45 1.08
N LEU A 67 2.13 7.12 1.93
CA LEU A 67 2.43 7.34 3.36
C LEU A 67 3.78 8.04 3.62
N GLY A 68 4.24 8.86 2.69
CA GLY A 68 5.51 9.58 2.77
C GLY A 68 6.74 8.74 2.46
N TYR A 69 6.56 7.52 1.92
CA TYR A 69 7.66 6.65 1.50
C TYR A 69 8.14 6.94 0.08
N GLY A 70 7.28 7.43 -0.80
CA GLY A 70 7.67 7.82 -2.14
C GLY A 70 8.54 9.08 -2.15
N GLU A 71 9.34 9.27 -3.19
CA GLU A 71 10.11 10.52 -3.40
C GLU A 71 9.20 11.75 -3.52
N ARG A 72 7.98 11.53 -4.01
CA ARG A 72 6.92 12.52 -4.20
C ARG A 72 5.59 11.93 -3.75
N PRO A 73 4.66 12.73 -3.21
CA PRO A 73 3.35 12.26 -2.82
C PRO A 73 2.59 11.60 -3.97
N MET A 74 1.94 10.48 -3.67
CA MET A 74 0.94 9.85 -4.52
C MET A 74 -0.44 10.44 -4.18
N PRO A 75 -1.09 11.17 -5.09
CA PRO A 75 -2.39 11.79 -4.84
C PRO A 75 -3.41 10.80 -4.30
N LEU A 76 -4.26 11.28 -3.40
CA LEU A 76 -5.41 10.53 -2.93
C LEU A 76 -6.36 10.23 -4.11
N GLY A 77 -6.82 8.98 -4.20
CA GLY A 77 -7.61 8.46 -5.30
C GLY A 77 -6.79 7.85 -6.44
N SER A 78 -5.45 7.80 -6.35
CA SER A 78 -4.62 7.18 -7.40
C SER A 78 -4.95 5.69 -7.53
N TRP A 79 -5.05 4.98 -6.41
CA TRP A 79 -5.46 3.57 -6.39
C TRP A 79 -6.88 3.37 -6.94
N ASP A 80 -7.84 4.19 -6.51
CA ASP A 80 -9.24 4.08 -6.97
C ASP A 80 -9.37 4.30 -8.48
N MET A 81 -8.68 5.30 -9.02
CA MET A 81 -8.66 5.57 -10.46
C MET A 81 -7.98 4.45 -11.25
N MET A 82 -6.92 3.86 -10.69
CA MET A 82 -6.29 2.68 -11.27
C MET A 82 -7.28 1.51 -11.34
N CYS A 83 -8.00 1.23 -10.24
CA CYS A 83 -9.03 0.18 -10.21
C CYS A 83 -10.10 0.41 -11.29
N HIS A 84 -10.62 1.63 -11.43
CA HIS A 84 -11.56 1.96 -12.49
C HIS A 84 -10.97 1.76 -13.90
N ALA A 85 -9.68 2.03 -14.10
CA ALA A 85 -9.03 1.82 -15.39
C ALA A 85 -8.91 0.34 -15.78
N VAL A 86 -8.83 -0.59 -14.81
CA VAL A 86 -8.53 -2.01 -15.07
C VAL A 86 -9.71 -2.96 -14.81
N ILE A 87 -10.75 -2.54 -14.10
CA ILE A 87 -11.88 -3.41 -13.71
C ILE A 87 -12.60 -4.06 -14.90
N GLY A 88 -12.60 -3.41 -16.06
CA GLY A 88 -13.20 -3.95 -17.29
C GLY A 88 -12.26 -4.78 -18.16
N SER A 89 -11.06 -5.13 -17.69
CA SER A 89 -10.12 -5.98 -18.44
C SER A 89 -10.66 -7.40 -18.61
N ALA A 90 -10.43 -8.00 -19.77
CA ALA A 90 -10.94 -9.34 -20.08
C ALA A 90 -10.14 -10.46 -19.42
N THR A 91 -8.87 -10.19 -19.07
CA THR A 91 -8.00 -11.16 -18.39
C THR A 91 -7.18 -10.49 -17.29
N LEU A 92 -6.74 -11.28 -16.31
CA LEU A 92 -5.84 -10.81 -15.25
C LEU A 92 -4.54 -10.21 -15.82
N GLY A 93 -3.97 -10.84 -16.84
CA GLY A 93 -2.76 -10.32 -17.49
C GLY A 93 -2.96 -8.93 -18.11
N GLN A 94 -4.13 -8.68 -18.74
CA GLN A 94 -4.47 -7.35 -19.24
C GLN A 94 -4.64 -6.34 -18.09
N ALA A 95 -5.27 -6.74 -16.99
CA ALA A 95 -5.43 -5.88 -15.82
C ALA A 95 -4.08 -5.51 -15.19
N LEU A 96 -3.19 -6.48 -14.97
CA LEU A 96 -1.85 -6.26 -14.39
C LEU A 96 -0.95 -5.43 -15.31
N SER A 97 -0.99 -5.68 -16.62
CA SER A 97 -0.27 -4.87 -17.61
C SER A 97 -0.76 -3.41 -17.59
N ARG A 98 -2.08 -3.19 -17.58
CA ARG A 98 -2.66 -1.85 -17.54
C ARG A 98 -2.40 -1.13 -16.21
N LEU A 99 -2.40 -1.86 -15.08
CA LEU A 99 -2.01 -1.35 -13.76
C LEU A 99 -0.56 -0.84 -13.78
N CYS A 100 0.37 -1.65 -14.31
CA CYS A 100 1.78 -1.24 -14.41
C CYS A 100 1.93 0.01 -15.29
N ARG A 101 1.23 0.05 -16.42
CA ARG A 101 1.21 1.22 -17.31
C ARG A 101 0.64 2.46 -16.63
N PHE A 102 -0.41 2.33 -15.81
CA PHE A 102 -0.99 3.45 -15.07
C PHE A 102 0.07 4.12 -14.18
N TYR A 103 0.78 3.36 -13.36
CA TYR A 103 1.81 3.92 -12.47
C TYR A 103 3.01 4.49 -13.22
N ALA A 104 3.37 3.92 -14.37
CA ALA A 104 4.43 4.46 -15.23
C ALA A 104 4.14 5.87 -15.76
N LEU A 105 2.86 6.30 -15.85
CA LEU A 105 2.50 7.64 -16.32
C LEU A 105 2.92 8.77 -15.37
N PHE A 106 3.04 8.46 -14.08
CA PHE A 106 3.28 9.49 -13.08
C PHE A 106 4.76 9.69 -12.78
N GLY A 107 5.66 8.81 -13.24
CA GLY A 107 7.08 8.89 -12.92
C GLY A 107 7.36 8.72 -11.42
N TYR A 108 6.65 7.78 -10.77
CA TYR A 108 6.92 7.36 -9.40
C TYR A 108 8.04 6.31 -9.38
N ASP A 109 8.89 6.34 -8.36
CA ASP A 109 9.85 5.28 -8.06
C ASP A 109 9.42 4.54 -6.78
N PRO A 110 9.35 3.20 -6.77
CA PRO A 110 9.66 2.27 -7.85
C PRO A 110 8.55 2.17 -8.91
N VAL A 111 8.93 1.87 -10.15
CA VAL A 111 7.98 1.64 -11.25
C VAL A 111 7.59 0.16 -11.31
N PRO A 112 6.30 -0.19 -11.21
CA PRO A 112 5.85 -1.56 -11.43
C PRO A 112 5.98 -1.96 -12.89
N ALA A 113 6.43 -3.19 -13.12
CA ALA A 113 6.54 -3.81 -14.43
C ALA A 113 5.84 -5.17 -14.40
N PHE A 114 5.23 -5.52 -15.53
CA PHE A 114 4.59 -6.81 -15.74
C PHE A 114 5.33 -7.58 -16.82
N GLU A 115 5.77 -8.79 -16.49
CA GLU A 115 6.47 -9.68 -17.41
C GLU A 115 5.79 -11.05 -17.44
N VAL A 116 5.76 -11.65 -18.63
CA VAL A 116 5.29 -13.01 -18.86
C VAL A 116 6.44 -13.81 -19.47
N SER A 117 6.75 -14.95 -18.85
CA SER A 117 7.81 -15.86 -19.29
C SER A 117 7.27 -17.29 -19.25
N GLY A 118 6.96 -17.84 -20.43
CA GLY A 118 6.29 -19.13 -20.56
C GLY A 118 4.95 -19.15 -19.81
N GLU A 119 4.82 -20.07 -18.85
CA GLU A 119 3.63 -20.24 -18.03
C GLU A 119 3.61 -19.36 -16.77
N ARG A 120 4.62 -18.50 -16.57
CA ARG A 120 4.71 -17.62 -15.40
C ARG A 120 4.45 -16.18 -15.78
N ALA A 121 3.69 -15.49 -14.95
CA ALA A 121 3.51 -14.05 -15.01
C ALA A 121 3.96 -13.43 -13.67
N ALA A 122 4.66 -12.31 -13.73
CA ALA A 122 5.19 -11.64 -12.55
C ALA A 122 4.96 -10.13 -12.62
N VAL A 123 4.67 -9.55 -11.45
CA VAL A 123 4.77 -8.11 -11.22
C VAL A 123 5.98 -7.86 -10.34
N HIS A 124 6.90 -7.03 -10.80
CA HIS A 124 8.10 -6.60 -10.08
C HIS A 124 8.18 -5.09 -10.02
N LEU A 125 8.89 -4.61 -9.02
CA LEU A 125 9.15 -3.19 -8.81
C LEU A 125 10.57 -2.89 -9.28
N ARG A 126 10.69 -2.02 -10.29
CA ARG A 126 11.98 -1.56 -10.81
C ARG A 126 12.32 -0.24 -10.15
N GLU A 127 13.43 -0.23 -9.41
CA GLU A 127 14.01 0.98 -8.83
C GLU A 127 14.81 1.71 -9.91
N GLN A 128 14.51 2.99 -10.09
CA GLN A 128 15.16 3.90 -11.05
C GLN A 128 15.98 4.96 -10.33
N GLY A 129 15.64 5.28 -9.08
CA GLY A 129 16.35 6.24 -8.26
C GLY A 129 17.70 5.75 -7.75
N PRO A 130 18.59 6.67 -7.34
CA PRO A 130 19.90 6.34 -6.80
C PRO A 130 19.85 5.77 -5.38
N ALA A 131 18.74 5.99 -4.66
CA ALA A 131 18.54 5.53 -3.29
C ALA A 131 17.65 4.28 -3.27
N PRO A 132 17.95 3.29 -2.41
CA PRO A 132 17.13 2.10 -2.31
C PRO A 132 15.74 2.46 -1.78
N VAL A 133 14.71 1.93 -2.44
CA VAL A 133 13.32 2.11 -2.01
C VAL A 133 13.07 1.30 -0.74
N ASP A 134 12.40 1.92 0.25
CA ASP A 134 12.07 1.28 1.51
C ASP A 134 11.24 0.00 1.31
N PRO A 135 11.61 -1.12 1.97
CA PRO A 135 10.90 -2.40 1.82
C PRO A 135 9.39 -2.30 2.08
N TYR A 136 8.96 -1.46 3.01
CA TYR A 136 7.54 -1.35 3.35
C TYR A 136 6.69 -0.82 2.19
N LEU A 137 7.22 0.12 1.40
CA LEU A 137 6.51 0.63 0.23
C LEU A 137 6.32 -0.47 -0.82
N LYS A 138 7.36 -1.28 -1.03
CA LYS A 138 7.31 -2.42 -1.96
C LYS A 138 6.31 -3.46 -1.51
N GLU A 139 6.36 -3.83 -0.23
CA GLU A 139 5.44 -4.78 0.39
C GLU A 139 4.00 -4.30 0.32
N LEU A 140 3.74 -3.03 0.67
CA LEU A 140 2.41 -2.43 0.61
C LEU A 140 1.84 -2.48 -0.81
N PHE A 141 2.65 -2.09 -1.80
CA PHE A 141 2.23 -2.08 -3.20
C PHE A 141 1.94 -3.49 -3.71
N LEU A 142 2.89 -4.43 -3.56
CA LEU A 142 2.73 -5.79 -4.07
C LEU A 142 1.63 -6.56 -3.34
N PHE A 143 1.44 -6.32 -2.04
CA PHE A 143 0.32 -6.88 -1.30
C PHE A 143 -1.02 -6.37 -1.84
N ASN A 144 -1.15 -5.07 -2.12
CA ASN A 144 -2.38 -4.52 -2.70
C ASN A 144 -2.63 -5.06 -4.11
N VAL A 145 -1.60 -5.18 -4.95
CA VAL A 145 -1.70 -5.79 -6.29
C VAL A 145 -2.13 -7.25 -6.20
N HIS A 146 -1.52 -8.04 -5.31
CA HIS A 146 -1.85 -9.46 -5.13
C HIS A 146 -3.31 -9.64 -4.65
N ARG A 147 -3.71 -8.86 -3.63
CA ARG A 147 -5.07 -8.91 -3.09
C ARG A 147 -6.11 -8.49 -4.12
N PHE A 148 -5.83 -7.43 -4.87
CA PHE A 148 -6.71 -6.94 -5.91
C PHE A 148 -6.78 -7.90 -7.10
N GLY A 149 -5.66 -8.45 -7.54
CA GLY A 149 -5.60 -9.49 -8.57
C GLY A 149 -6.41 -10.72 -8.19
N SER A 150 -6.22 -11.22 -6.96
CA SER A 150 -7.00 -12.33 -6.40
C SER A 150 -8.51 -12.03 -6.41
N TRP A 151 -8.89 -10.81 -6.04
CA TRP A 151 -10.30 -10.38 -6.08
C TRP A 151 -10.87 -10.30 -7.50
N LEU A 152 -10.11 -9.79 -8.48
CA LEU A 152 -10.54 -9.68 -9.87
C LEU A 152 -10.90 -11.03 -10.49
N VAL A 153 -10.17 -12.09 -10.13
CA VAL A 153 -10.40 -13.45 -10.65
C VAL A 153 -11.21 -14.33 -9.71
N GLN A 154 -11.58 -13.83 -8.52
CA GLN A 154 -12.28 -14.59 -7.48
C GLN A 154 -11.53 -15.86 -7.00
N GLU A 155 -10.20 -15.85 -7.09
CA GLU A 155 -9.31 -16.96 -6.72
C GLU A 155 -8.13 -16.45 -5.88
N HIS A 156 -7.50 -17.32 -5.10
CA HIS A 156 -6.28 -16.96 -4.36
C HIS A 156 -5.05 -17.26 -5.24
N LEU A 157 -4.37 -16.21 -5.69
CA LEU A 157 -3.14 -16.28 -6.48
C LEU A 157 -1.92 -16.69 -5.64
#